data_AF-A0A5D0GDY4-F1
#
_entry.id   AF-A0A5D0GDY4-F1
#
_cell.length_a   1.000
_cell.length_b   1.000
_cell.length_c   1.000
_cell.angle_alpha   90.00
_cell.angle_beta   90.00
_cell.angle_gamma   90.00
#
_symmetry.space_group_name_H-M   'P 1'
#
loop_
_entity.id
_entity.type
_entity.pdbx_description
1 polymer ?
#
loop_
_entity_poly.entity_id
_entity_poly.type
_entity_poly.pdbx_seq_one_letter_code
_entity_poly.pdbx_strand_id
1 'polypeptide(L)'
;AAQLQAEEEARLAAEAVVQAQVEEQESLEITQKDDLAKSMFALTEKTKVSKEEQDALLIRLNEVVLIKDKDLKDLKEENDLSEQGIYLEPKPFKSLSAENRELEAIKSDLDATIAKRNETISELENLYNQRIKKGSNKNDETSQYYLETIQTLKSEQAQSERTRASLVSTLETINVATEIERKRRIKRALYDNEKDRYLKDKATLDRIRENTPLSSEPLKAEDFNFGEEQSSNVQILKGIQNVDNGYYMIIAVHENVSDRDEFLEKVVSAGQSNINFFYDVNSSKYFIYYQKFDYVEEAMSALQTKGNKPYNGKMSVVKIED
;
A
#
# COMPACT_ATOMS: atom_id res chain seq x y z
N ALA A 1 -58.36 -42.13 -16.80
CA ALA A 1 -57.88 -40.94 -16.08
C ALA A 1 -56.37 -40.75 -16.26
N ALA A 2 -55.53 -41.67 -15.75
CA ALA A 2 -54.06 -41.54 -15.85
C ALA A 2 -53.50 -41.52 -17.29
N GLN A 3 -54.05 -42.32 -18.21
CA GLN A 3 -53.64 -42.29 -19.63
C GLN A 3 -53.96 -40.97 -20.34
N LEU A 4 -55.10 -40.35 -20.02
CA LEU A 4 -55.50 -39.07 -20.60
C LEU A 4 -54.63 -37.92 -20.09
N GLN A 5 -54.21 -37.95 -18.82
CA GLN A 5 -53.28 -36.96 -18.27
C GLN A 5 -51.88 -37.10 -18.89
N ALA A 6 -51.39 -38.32 -19.08
CA ALA A 6 -50.09 -38.56 -19.71
C ALA A 6 -50.07 -38.14 -21.19
N GLU A 7 -51.16 -38.36 -21.93
CA GLU A 7 -51.30 -37.86 -23.31
C GLU A 7 -51.36 -36.32 -23.38
N GLU A 8 -52.04 -35.67 -22.44
CA GLU A 8 -52.14 -34.22 -22.38
C GLU A 8 -50.81 -33.54 -22.00
N GLU A 9 -50.06 -34.11 -21.03
CA GLU A 9 -48.70 -33.65 -20.70
C GLU A 9 -47.73 -33.84 -21.87
N ALA A 10 -47.80 -34.98 -22.56
CA ALA A 10 -46.99 -35.22 -23.75
C ALA A 10 -47.32 -34.24 -24.88
N ARG A 11 -48.60 -33.88 -25.06
CA ARG A 11 -49.03 -32.87 -26.04
C ARG A 11 -48.48 -31.48 -25.69
N LEU A 12 -48.62 -31.06 -24.42
CA LEU A 12 -48.11 -29.76 -23.95
C LEU A 12 -46.58 -29.66 -24.06
N ALA A 13 -45.86 -30.74 -23.73
CA ALA A 13 -44.41 -30.79 -23.91
C ALA A 13 -44.01 -30.71 -25.39
N ALA A 14 -44.74 -31.40 -26.28
CA ALA A 14 -44.50 -31.31 -27.72
C ALA A 14 -44.80 -29.92 -28.28
N GLU A 15 -45.89 -29.29 -27.82
CA GLU A 15 -46.27 -27.92 -28.21
C GLU A 15 -45.24 -26.89 -27.74
N ALA A 16 -44.73 -27.04 -26.50
CA ALA A 16 -43.65 -26.20 -25.99
C ALA A 16 -42.33 -26.36 -26.78
N VAL A 17 -41.99 -27.58 -27.20
CA VAL A 17 -40.81 -27.82 -28.06
C VAL A 17 -40.98 -27.18 -29.43
N VAL A 18 -42.17 -27.30 -30.04
CA VAL A 18 -42.46 -26.67 -31.34
C VAL A 18 -42.41 -25.15 -31.21
N GLN A 19 -42.97 -24.59 -30.15
CA GLN A 19 -42.95 -23.16 -29.90
C GLN A 19 -41.53 -22.63 -29.70
N ALA A 20 -40.69 -23.35 -28.93
CA ALA A 20 -39.28 -23.00 -28.77
C ALA A 20 -38.50 -23.05 -30.10
N GLN A 21 -38.80 -24.02 -30.97
CA GLN A 21 -38.17 -24.10 -32.30
C GLN A 21 -38.58 -22.94 -33.21
N VAL A 22 -39.85 -22.52 -33.15
CA VAL A 22 -40.35 -21.36 -33.91
C VAL A 22 -39.68 -20.08 -33.42
N GLU A 23 -39.63 -19.86 -32.10
CA GLU A 23 -38.95 -18.71 -31.49
C GLU A 23 -37.45 -18.68 -31.82
N GLU A 24 -36.78 -19.83 -31.83
CA GLU A 24 -35.38 -19.94 -32.19
C GLU A 24 -35.16 -19.59 -33.67
N GLN A 25 -36.01 -20.09 -34.58
CA GLN A 25 -35.96 -19.76 -36.00
C GLN A 25 -36.21 -18.27 -36.26
N GLU A 26 -37.23 -17.66 -35.63
CA GLU A 26 -37.49 -16.22 -35.74
C GLU A 26 -36.29 -15.41 -35.22
N SER A 27 -35.66 -15.84 -34.12
CA SER A 27 -34.44 -15.18 -33.62
C SER A 27 -33.29 -15.28 -34.63
N LEU A 28 -33.13 -16.41 -35.32
CA LEU A 28 -32.10 -16.60 -36.34
C LEU A 28 -32.38 -15.75 -37.58
N GLU A 29 -33.63 -15.60 -38.00
CA GLU A 29 -33.99 -14.71 -39.10
C GLU A 29 -33.69 -13.23 -38.79
N ILE A 30 -33.87 -12.82 -37.53
CA ILE A 30 -33.55 -11.46 -37.08
C ILE A 30 -32.04 -11.28 -36.92
N THR A 31 -31.37 -12.18 -36.21
CA THR A 31 -29.94 -12.03 -35.84
C THR A 31 -28.98 -12.44 -36.96
N GLN A 32 -29.38 -13.30 -37.89
CA GLN A 32 -28.51 -13.85 -38.94
C GLN A 32 -29.02 -13.58 -40.36
N LYS A 33 -29.86 -12.54 -40.52
CA LYS A 33 -30.53 -12.14 -41.77
C LYS A 33 -29.62 -12.07 -43.00
N ASP A 34 -28.40 -11.56 -42.82
CA ASP A 34 -27.41 -11.34 -43.86
C ASP A 34 -25.99 -11.62 -43.35
N ASP A 35 -24.99 -11.62 -44.23
CA ASP A 35 -23.60 -11.97 -43.85
C ASP A 35 -22.99 -11.02 -42.81
N LEU A 36 -23.40 -9.75 -42.81
CA LEU A 36 -22.99 -8.79 -41.77
C LEU A 36 -23.70 -9.12 -40.45
N ALA A 37 -24.99 -9.45 -40.47
CA ALA A 37 -25.74 -9.88 -39.30
C ALA A 37 -25.14 -11.15 -38.67
N LYS A 38 -24.79 -12.16 -39.47
CA LYS A 38 -24.07 -13.37 -39.00
C LYS A 38 -22.74 -13.04 -38.30
N SER A 39 -22.00 -12.09 -38.86
CA SER A 39 -20.74 -11.61 -38.27
C SER A 39 -20.99 -10.88 -36.94
N MET A 40 -22.02 -10.04 -36.89
CA MET A 40 -22.44 -9.35 -35.66
C MET A 40 -22.95 -10.33 -34.59
N PHE A 41 -23.66 -11.39 -34.97
CA PHE A 41 -24.08 -12.46 -34.07
C PHE A 41 -22.88 -13.14 -33.43
N ALA A 42 -21.87 -13.53 -34.22
CA ALA A 42 -20.65 -14.13 -33.69
C ALA A 42 -19.91 -13.22 -32.70
N LEU A 43 -19.81 -11.92 -32.99
CA LEU A 43 -19.22 -10.95 -32.06
C LEU A 43 -20.07 -10.79 -30.79
N THR A 44 -21.39 -10.79 -30.92
CA THR A 44 -22.33 -10.70 -29.78
C THR A 44 -22.14 -11.89 -28.84
N GLU A 45 -22.07 -13.12 -29.35
CA GLU A 45 -21.80 -14.30 -28.54
C GLU A 45 -20.43 -14.23 -27.85
N LYS A 46 -19.40 -13.76 -28.57
CA LYS A 46 -18.07 -13.52 -27.98
C LYS A 46 -18.11 -12.52 -26.83
N THR A 47 -18.96 -11.48 -26.92
CA THR A 47 -19.11 -10.51 -25.82
C THR A 47 -19.75 -11.12 -24.57
N LYS A 48 -20.66 -12.10 -24.71
CA LYS A 48 -21.27 -12.81 -23.57
C LYS A 48 -20.23 -13.60 -22.79
N VAL A 49 -19.40 -14.38 -23.48
CA VAL A 49 -18.30 -15.15 -22.85
C VAL A 49 -17.33 -14.21 -22.13
N SER A 50 -16.91 -13.13 -22.78
CA SER A 50 -16.00 -12.16 -22.14
C SER A 50 -16.63 -11.45 -20.93
N LYS A 51 -17.96 -11.30 -20.89
CA LYS A 51 -18.67 -10.72 -19.76
C LYS A 51 -18.61 -11.66 -18.55
N GLU A 52 -18.84 -12.95 -18.75
CA GLU A 52 -18.74 -13.94 -17.66
C GLU A 52 -17.34 -13.97 -17.05
N GLU A 53 -16.30 -13.94 -17.89
CA GLU A 53 -14.91 -13.85 -17.45
C GLU A 53 -14.65 -12.55 -16.66
N GLN A 54 -15.13 -11.41 -17.18
CA GLN A 54 -15.01 -10.10 -16.55
C GLN A 54 -15.72 -10.05 -15.19
N ASP A 55 -16.94 -10.56 -15.10
CA ASP A 55 -17.75 -10.57 -13.87
C ASP A 55 -17.10 -11.46 -12.80
N ALA A 56 -16.56 -12.63 -13.20
CA ALA A 56 -15.82 -13.50 -12.29
C ALA A 56 -14.56 -12.82 -11.72
N LEU A 57 -13.83 -12.07 -12.54
CA LEU A 57 -12.66 -11.30 -12.10
C LEU A 57 -13.05 -10.14 -11.17
N LEU A 58 -14.16 -9.44 -11.44
CA LEU A 58 -14.68 -8.39 -10.56
C LEU A 58 -15.09 -8.94 -9.19
N ILE A 59 -15.74 -10.11 -9.15
CA ILE A 59 -16.11 -10.79 -7.90
C ILE A 59 -14.85 -11.11 -7.09
N ARG A 60 -13.84 -11.73 -7.71
CA ARG A 60 -12.57 -12.05 -7.05
C ARG A 60 -11.85 -10.81 -6.53
N LEU A 61 -11.81 -9.73 -7.32
CA LEU A 61 -11.23 -8.46 -6.88
C LEU A 61 -11.96 -7.90 -5.65
N ASN A 62 -13.29 -7.95 -5.65
CA ASN A 62 -14.10 -7.52 -4.51
C ASN A 62 -13.87 -8.38 -3.27
N GLU A 63 -13.76 -9.70 -3.40
CA GLU A 63 -13.41 -10.61 -2.29
C GLU A 63 -12.07 -10.23 -1.65
N VAL A 64 -11.04 -9.94 -2.46
CA VAL A 64 -9.74 -9.47 -1.96
C VAL A 64 -9.87 -8.14 -1.21
N VAL A 65 -10.65 -7.20 -1.74
CA VAL A 65 -10.92 -5.91 -1.08
C VAL A 65 -11.58 -6.13 0.30
N LEU A 66 -12.58 -7.00 0.38
CA LEU A 66 -13.25 -7.34 1.64
C LEU A 66 -12.31 -7.99 2.67
N ILE A 67 -11.43 -8.88 2.20
CA ILE A 67 -10.43 -9.52 3.07
C ILE A 67 -9.46 -8.47 3.62
N LYS A 68 -8.93 -7.57 2.76
CA LYS A 68 -8.02 -6.52 3.22
C LYS A 68 -8.69 -5.50 4.14
N ASP A 69 -9.95 -5.15 3.89
CA ASP A 69 -10.73 -4.28 4.78
C ASP A 69 -10.92 -4.93 6.17
N LYS A 70 -11.22 -6.24 6.20
CA LYS A 70 -11.29 -6.99 7.45
C LYS A 70 -9.95 -7.01 8.17
N ASP A 71 -8.86 -7.31 7.47
CA ASP A 71 -7.52 -7.34 8.06
C ASP A 71 -7.11 -5.96 8.61
N LEU A 72 -7.50 -4.86 7.94
CA LEU A 72 -7.32 -3.49 8.46
C LEU A 72 -8.12 -3.23 9.74
N LYS A 73 -9.40 -3.62 9.77
CA LYS A 73 -10.25 -3.46 10.97
C LYS A 73 -9.70 -4.25 12.15
N ASP A 74 -9.29 -5.49 11.89
CA ASP A 74 -8.67 -6.35 12.90
C ASP A 74 -7.37 -5.73 13.45
N LEU A 75 -6.54 -5.13 12.58
CA LEU A 75 -5.31 -4.45 12.99
C LEU A 75 -5.59 -3.19 13.83
N LYS A 76 -6.62 -2.42 13.47
CA LYS A 76 -7.05 -1.26 14.26
C LYS A 76 -7.52 -1.67 15.65
N GLU A 77 -8.35 -2.69 15.73
CA GLU A 77 -8.84 -3.23 17.01
C GLU A 77 -7.68 -3.74 17.88
N GLU A 78 -6.75 -4.49 17.29
CA GLU A 78 -5.56 -4.96 18.01
C GLU A 78 -4.73 -3.79 18.56
N ASN A 79 -4.49 -2.75 17.74
CA ASN A 79 -3.76 -1.56 18.17
C ASN A 79 -4.49 -0.81 19.29
N ASP A 80 -5.80 -0.58 19.15
CA ASP A 80 -6.60 0.16 20.12
C ASP A 80 -6.72 -0.58 21.46
N LEU A 81 -6.96 -1.90 21.44
CA LEU A 81 -6.99 -2.73 22.66
C LEU A 81 -5.62 -2.78 23.33
N SER A 82 -4.57 -2.96 22.53
CA SER A 82 -3.22 -2.92 23.04
C SER A 82 -3.00 -1.59 23.77
N GLU A 83 -3.47 -0.45 23.25
CA GLU A 83 -3.26 0.89 23.84
C GLU A 83 -3.96 1.05 25.20
N GLN A 84 -5.01 0.28 25.42
CA GLN A 84 -5.68 0.15 26.71
C GLN A 84 -4.99 -0.83 27.66
N GLY A 85 -3.85 -1.42 27.26
CA GLY A 85 -3.12 -2.43 28.01
C GLY A 85 -3.74 -3.83 27.93
N ILE A 86 -4.68 -4.05 27.01
CA ILE A 86 -5.36 -5.33 26.82
C ILE A 86 -4.58 -6.14 25.78
N TYR A 87 -3.95 -7.22 26.23
CA TYR A 87 -3.22 -8.12 25.34
C TYR A 87 -4.19 -9.02 24.56
N LEU A 88 -4.05 -9.03 23.23
CA LEU A 88 -4.73 -9.95 22.33
C LEU A 88 -3.68 -10.80 21.62
N GLU A 89 -3.95 -12.09 21.45
CA GLU A 89 -3.00 -12.98 20.77
C GLU A 89 -2.82 -12.54 19.30
N PRO A 90 -1.57 -12.33 18.83
CA PRO A 90 -1.32 -11.91 17.45
C PRO A 90 -1.91 -12.92 16.46
N LYS A 91 -2.66 -12.43 15.48
CA LYS A 91 -3.19 -13.30 14.44
C LYS A 91 -2.03 -13.92 13.62
N PRO A 92 -2.20 -15.15 13.11
CA PRO A 92 -1.17 -15.81 12.30
C PRO A 92 -0.73 -14.93 11.12
N PHE A 93 0.58 -14.91 10.86
CA PHE A 93 1.15 -14.17 9.73
C PHE A 93 0.66 -14.78 8.41
N LYS A 94 -0.01 -13.99 7.58
CA LYS A 94 -0.34 -14.33 6.19
C LYS A 94 0.79 -13.85 5.27
N SER A 95 1.17 -14.67 4.30
CA SER A 95 2.20 -14.32 3.31
C SER A 95 1.70 -13.24 2.35
N LEU A 96 2.14 -12.00 2.58
CA LEU A 96 1.77 -10.83 1.76
C LEU A 96 2.25 -10.94 0.31
N SER A 97 3.36 -11.64 0.06
CA SER A 97 3.97 -11.70 -1.27
C SER A 97 3.22 -12.59 -2.25
N ALA A 98 2.51 -13.61 -1.76
CA ALA A 98 1.64 -14.45 -2.61
C ALA A 98 0.35 -13.71 -2.94
N GLU A 99 -0.31 -13.17 -1.92
CA GLU A 99 -1.57 -12.42 -2.05
C GLU A 99 -1.42 -11.19 -2.95
N ASN A 100 -0.32 -10.43 -2.82
CA ASN A 100 -0.08 -9.27 -3.68
C ASN A 100 0.16 -9.68 -5.14
N ARG A 101 0.81 -10.83 -5.40
CA ARG A 101 0.98 -11.33 -6.77
C ARG A 101 -0.36 -11.74 -7.40
N GLU A 102 -1.20 -12.42 -6.63
CA GLU A 102 -2.54 -12.80 -7.08
C GLU A 102 -3.42 -11.57 -7.37
N LEU A 103 -3.36 -10.56 -6.50
CA LEU A 103 -4.07 -9.30 -6.68
C LEU A 103 -3.64 -8.57 -7.97
N GLU A 104 -2.33 -8.44 -8.21
CA GLU A 104 -1.84 -7.79 -9.43
C GLU A 104 -2.16 -8.59 -10.69
N ALA A 105 -2.17 -9.93 -10.61
CA ALA A 105 -2.65 -10.78 -11.70
C ALA A 105 -4.15 -10.52 -11.98
N ILE A 106 -5.01 -10.50 -10.96
CA ILE A 106 -6.45 -10.21 -11.12
C ILE A 106 -6.67 -8.85 -11.78
N LYS A 107 -5.95 -7.80 -11.35
CA LYS A 107 -6.05 -6.46 -11.96
C LYS A 107 -5.63 -6.48 -13.44
N SER A 108 -4.50 -7.11 -13.74
CA SER A 108 -3.97 -7.23 -15.10
C SER A 108 -4.92 -8.01 -16.02
N ASP A 109 -5.44 -9.14 -15.56
CA ASP A 109 -6.37 -9.97 -16.33
C ASP A 109 -7.68 -9.22 -16.58
N LEU A 110 -8.18 -8.48 -15.57
CA LEU A 110 -9.38 -7.67 -15.69
C LEU A 110 -9.19 -6.53 -16.69
N ASP A 111 -8.02 -5.87 -16.70
CA ASP A 111 -7.67 -4.83 -17.67
C ASP A 111 -7.62 -5.37 -19.09
N ALA A 112 -6.94 -6.50 -19.28
CA ALA A 112 -6.88 -7.17 -20.57
C ALA A 112 -8.29 -7.56 -21.08
N THR A 113 -9.14 -8.08 -20.18
CA THR A 113 -10.50 -8.50 -20.50
C THR A 113 -11.40 -7.32 -20.85
N ILE A 114 -11.32 -6.22 -20.08
CA ILE A 114 -12.02 -4.96 -20.36
C ILE A 114 -11.63 -4.42 -21.73
N ALA A 115 -10.32 -4.33 -22.01
CA ALA A 115 -9.82 -3.81 -23.28
C ALA A 115 -10.30 -4.65 -24.47
N LYS A 116 -10.19 -5.98 -24.38
CA LYS A 116 -10.64 -6.91 -25.42
C LYS A 116 -12.16 -6.84 -25.66
N ARG A 117 -12.96 -6.66 -24.60
CA ARG A 117 -14.42 -6.50 -24.72
C ARG A 117 -14.77 -5.15 -25.37
N ASN A 118 -14.06 -4.07 -25.02
CA ASN A 118 -14.20 -2.76 -25.67
C ASN A 118 -13.89 -2.81 -27.17
N GLU A 119 -12.82 -3.51 -27.57
CA GLU A 119 -12.48 -3.75 -28.97
C GLU A 119 -13.58 -4.51 -29.69
N THR A 120 -14.07 -5.62 -29.09
CA THR A 120 -15.14 -6.44 -29.68
C THR A 120 -16.46 -5.66 -29.85
N ILE A 121 -16.82 -4.81 -28.87
CA ILE A 121 -18.00 -3.93 -28.96
C ILE A 121 -17.81 -2.89 -30.08
N SER A 122 -16.60 -2.35 -30.23
CA SER A 122 -16.29 -1.39 -31.29
C SER A 122 -16.33 -2.03 -32.68
N GLU A 123 -15.84 -3.27 -32.82
CA GLU A 123 -15.98 -4.06 -34.05
C GLU A 123 -17.45 -4.33 -34.39
N LEU A 124 -18.27 -4.70 -33.40
CA LEU A 124 -19.71 -4.90 -33.56
C LEU A 124 -20.41 -3.63 -34.04
N GLU A 125 -20.11 -2.48 -33.43
CA GLU A 125 -20.64 -1.18 -33.85
C GLU A 125 -20.19 -0.79 -35.26
N ASN A 126 -18.95 -1.10 -35.63
CA ASN A 126 -18.46 -0.89 -36.98
C ASN A 126 -19.21 -1.74 -38.01
N LEU A 127 -19.47 -3.01 -37.73
CA LEU A 127 -20.26 -3.88 -38.61
C LEU A 127 -21.71 -3.41 -38.75
N TYR A 128 -22.33 -2.98 -37.65
CA TYR A 128 -23.65 -2.36 -37.67
C TYR A 128 -23.68 -1.13 -38.59
N ASN A 129 -22.73 -0.21 -38.41
CA ASN A 129 -22.62 0.99 -39.23
C ASN A 129 -22.35 0.66 -40.72
N GLN A 130 -21.56 -0.38 -41.01
CA GLN A 130 -21.34 -0.87 -42.37
C GLN A 130 -22.62 -1.41 -43.00
N ARG A 131 -23.41 -2.18 -42.25
CA ARG A 131 -24.70 -2.73 -42.71
C ARG A 131 -25.65 -1.61 -43.13
N ILE A 132 -25.79 -0.59 -42.28
CA ILE A 132 -26.59 0.61 -42.59
C ILE A 132 -26.05 1.34 -43.83
N LYS A 133 -24.73 1.53 -43.95
CA LYS A 133 -24.11 2.18 -45.13
C LYS A 133 -24.33 1.41 -46.43
N LYS A 134 -24.44 0.08 -46.37
CA LYS A 134 -24.74 -0.79 -47.52
C LYS A 134 -26.22 -0.80 -47.93
N GLY A 135 -27.08 -0.04 -47.24
CA GLY A 135 -28.47 0.18 -47.64
C GLY A 135 -29.52 -0.54 -46.81
N SER A 136 -29.14 -1.25 -45.73
CA SER A 136 -30.11 -1.85 -44.81
C SER A 136 -30.94 -0.78 -44.08
N ASN A 137 -32.20 -1.09 -43.80
CA ASN A 137 -33.12 -0.16 -43.17
C ASN A 137 -32.81 -0.06 -41.67
N LYS A 138 -32.54 1.15 -41.16
CA LYS A 138 -32.31 1.38 -39.73
C LYS A 138 -33.47 0.91 -38.84
N ASN A 139 -34.68 0.86 -39.39
CA ASN A 139 -35.90 0.45 -38.70
C ASN A 139 -36.30 -0.99 -38.99
N ASP A 140 -35.50 -1.78 -39.73
CA ASP A 140 -35.73 -3.22 -39.79
C ASP A 140 -35.38 -3.89 -38.46
N GLU A 141 -36.04 -5.01 -38.18
CA GLU A 141 -35.92 -5.75 -36.91
C GLU A 141 -34.47 -6.09 -36.56
N THR A 142 -33.67 -6.56 -37.54
CA THR A 142 -32.24 -6.84 -37.36
C THR A 142 -31.47 -5.58 -36.93
N SER A 143 -31.71 -4.43 -37.58
CA SER A 143 -31.06 -3.17 -37.23
C SER A 143 -31.43 -2.70 -35.82
N GLN A 144 -32.70 -2.83 -35.43
CA GLN A 144 -33.15 -2.45 -34.09
C GLN A 144 -32.54 -3.36 -33.02
N TYR A 145 -32.56 -4.67 -33.25
CA TYR A 145 -31.94 -5.66 -32.37
C TYR A 145 -30.47 -5.34 -32.09
N TYR A 146 -29.67 -5.13 -33.14
CA TYR A 146 -28.24 -4.86 -32.96
C TYR A 146 -27.96 -3.49 -32.35
N LEU A 147 -28.77 -2.47 -32.65
CA LEU A 147 -28.64 -1.16 -32.02
C LEU A 147 -28.86 -1.25 -30.49
N GLU A 148 -29.92 -1.93 -30.07
CA GLU A 148 -30.24 -2.15 -28.65
C GLU A 148 -29.16 -3.01 -27.97
N THR A 149 -28.70 -4.05 -28.65
CA THR A 149 -27.61 -4.92 -28.17
C THR A 149 -26.34 -4.12 -27.94
N ILE A 150 -25.91 -3.29 -28.90
CA ILE A 150 -24.71 -2.44 -28.76
C ILE A 150 -24.87 -1.45 -27.61
N GLN A 151 -26.04 -0.82 -27.47
CA GLN A 151 -26.31 0.12 -26.37
C GLN A 151 -26.23 -0.57 -25.01
N THR A 152 -26.82 -1.76 -24.89
CA THR A 152 -26.77 -2.59 -23.69
C THR A 152 -25.34 -2.96 -23.35
N LEU A 153 -24.59 -3.49 -24.31
CA LEU A 153 -23.19 -3.88 -24.13
C LEU A 153 -22.31 -2.71 -23.67
N LYS A 154 -22.49 -1.52 -24.27
CA LYS A 154 -21.77 -0.29 -23.84
C LYS A 154 -22.13 0.12 -22.42
N SER A 155 -23.40 0.05 -22.04
CA SER A 155 -23.87 0.39 -20.70
C SER A 155 -23.30 -0.57 -19.65
N GLU A 156 -23.39 -1.87 -19.89
CA GLU A 156 -22.82 -2.90 -19.02
C GLU A 156 -21.31 -2.72 -18.87
N GLN A 157 -20.61 -2.49 -19.97
CA GLN A 157 -19.17 -2.30 -19.97
C GLN A 157 -18.75 -1.06 -19.17
N ALA A 158 -19.46 0.05 -19.32
CA ALA A 158 -19.23 1.25 -18.52
C ALA A 158 -19.50 1.01 -17.02
N GLN A 159 -20.46 0.16 -16.67
CA GLN A 159 -20.69 -0.25 -15.29
C GLN A 159 -19.51 -1.08 -14.75
N SER A 160 -19.02 -2.06 -15.50
CA SER A 160 -17.87 -2.88 -15.11
C SER A 160 -16.60 -2.04 -14.91
N GLU A 161 -16.35 -1.06 -15.79
CA GLU A 161 -15.24 -0.11 -15.65
C GLU A 161 -15.35 0.74 -14.38
N ARG A 162 -16.55 1.25 -14.07
CA ARG A 162 -16.81 2.00 -12.83
C ARG A 162 -16.61 1.14 -11.58
N THR A 163 -17.13 -0.09 -11.58
CA THR A 163 -16.96 -1.04 -10.48
C THR A 163 -15.48 -1.32 -10.25
N ARG A 164 -14.73 -1.62 -11.31
CA ARG A 164 -13.26 -1.80 -11.23
C ARG A 164 -12.59 -0.57 -10.62
N ALA A 165 -12.85 0.62 -11.14
CA ALA A 165 -12.23 1.85 -10.66
C ALA A 165 -12.52 2.09 -9.16
N SER A 166 -13.76 1.83 -8.73
CA SER A 166 -14.15 1.92 -7.33
C SER A 166 -13.40 0.90 -6.45
N LEU A 167 -13.30 -0.36 -6.89
CA LEU A 167 -12.61 -1.40 -6.12
C LEU A 167 -11.11 -1.10 -5.96
N VAL A 168 -10.47 -0.65 -7.05
CA VAL A 168 -9.04 -0.27 -7.02
C VAL A 168 -8.81 0.92 -6.08
N SER A 169 -9.66 1.95 -6.15
CA SER A 169 -9.54 3.12 -5.27
C SER A 169 -9.77 2.78 -3.79
N THR A 170 -10.75 1.92 -3.49
CA THR A 170 -10.97 1.41 -2.12
C THR A 170 -9.74 0.65 -1.61
N LEU A 171 -9.14 -0.17 -2.47
CA LEU A 171 -7.94 -0.94 -2.12
C LEU A 171 -6.74 -0.05 -1.82
N GLU A 172 -6.51 1.01 -2.60
CA GLU A 172 -5.47 2.02 -2.34
C GLU A 172 -5.69 2.69 -0.98
N THR A 173 -6.92 3.06 -0.67
CA THR A 173 -7.30 3.65 0.62
C THR A 173 -7.01 2.69 1.78
N ILE A 174 -7.39 1.42 1.64
CA ILE A 174 -7.12 0.38 2.64
C ILE A 174 -5.61 0.18 2.83
N ASN A 175 -4.83 0.17 1.75
CA ASN A 175 -3.38 0.00 1.82
C ASN A 175 -2.72 1.15 2.60
N VAL A 176 -3.09 2.40 2.30
CA VAL A 176 -2.57 3.57 3.03
C VAL A 176 -2.94 3.50 4.51
N ALA A 177 -4.19 3.19 4.83
CA ALA A 177 -4.64 3.05 6.21
C ALA A 177 -3.93 1.91 6.95
N THR A 178 -3.68 0.79 6.28
CA THR A 178 -2.95 -0.36 6.85
C THR A 178 -1.50 0.01 7.18
N GLU A 179 -0.82 0.74 6.30
CA GLU A 179 0.54 1.20 6.54
C GLU A 179 0.63 2.20 7.71
N ILE A 180 -0.40 3.03 7.90
CA ILE A 180 -0.49 3.91 9.07
C ILE A 180 -0.57 3.09 10.37
N GLU A 181 -1.46 2.10 10.42
CA GLU A 181 -1.61 1.24 11.60
C GLU A 181 -0.38 0.38 11.89
N ARG A 182 0.31 -0.10 10.84
CA ARG A 182 1.61 -0.79 10.99
C ARG A 182 2.66 0.12 11.61
N LYS A 183 2.78 1.35 11.10
CA LYS A 183 3.72 2.34 11.65
C LYS A 183 3.38 2.69 13.10
N ARG A 184 2.10 2.81 13.45
CA ARG A 184 1.63 3.02 14.83
C ARG A 184 2.12 1.91 15.75
N ARG A 185 1.92 0.64 15.35
CA ARG A 185 2.39 -0.53 16.12
C ARG A 185 3.90 -0.56 16.28
N ILE A 186 4.67 -0.25 15.22
CA ILE A 186 6.14 -0.23 15.28
C ILE A 186 6.63 0.87 16.23
N LYS A 187 6.11 2.10 16.08
CA LYS A 187 6.47 3.23 16.95
C LYS A 187 6.21 2.89 18.42
N ARG A 188 5.08 2.24 18.68
CA ARG A 188 4.77 1.80 20.03
C ARG A 188 5.70 0.71 20.53
N ALA A 189 5.96 -0.33 19.75
CA ALA A 189 6.91 -1.37 20.17
C ALA A 189 8.29 -0.79 20.50
N LEU A 190 8.72 0.26 19.80
CA LEU A 190 9.93 1.02 20.10
C LEU A 190 9.83 1.85 21.40
N TYR A 191 8.64 2.35 21.73
CA TYR A 191 8.35 3.10 22.95
C TYR A 191 8.19 2.19 24.18
N ASP A 192 7.42 1.10 24.08
CA ASP A 192 7.20 0.15 25.18
C ASP A 192 8.51 -0.56 25.59
N ASN A 193 9.43 -0.75 24.64
CA ASN A 193 10.76 -1.32 24.86
C ASN A 193 11.84 -0.24 25.15
N GLU A 194 11.44 1.02 25.36
CA GLU A 194 12.37 2.14 25.56
C GLU A 194 13.20 1.98 26.83
N LYS A 195 12.58 1.51 27.93
CA LYS A 195 13.29 1.33 29.19
C LYS A 195 14.40 0.28 29.07
N ASP A 196 14.10 -0.86 28.47
CA ASP A 196 15.08 -1.93 28.27
C ASP A 196 16.17 -1.53 27.27
N ARG A 197 15.82 -0.80 26.21
CA ARG A 197 16.79 -0.17 25.29
C ARG A 197 17.71 0.79 26.05
N TYR A 198 17.14 1.72 26.80
CA TYR A 198 17.87 2.72 27.58
C TYR A 198 18.85 2.07 28.56
N LEU A 199 18.42 1.03 29.28
CA LEU A 199 19.27 0.30 30.22
C LEU A 199 20.44 -0.41 29.51
N LYS A 200 20.21 -1.05 28.37
CA LYS A 200 21.27 -1.68 27.56
C LYS A 200 22.24 -0.64 27.01
N ASP A 201 21.72 0.45 26.48
CA ASP A 201 22.49 1.55 25.90
C ASP A 201 23.40 2.21 26.95
N LYS A 202 22.89 2.43 28.16
CA LYS A 202 23.69 2.93 29.29
C LYS A 202 24.80 1.94 29.69
N ALA A 203 24.48 0.67 29.83
CA ALA A 203 25.48 -0.35 30.15
C ALA A 203 26.59 -0.43 29.09
N THR A 204 26.25 -0.31 27.81
CA THR A 204 27.23 -0.26 26.71
C THR A 204 28.08 1.00 26.78
N LEU A 205 27.49 2.18 26.99
CA LEU A 205 28.22 3.44 27.12
C LEU A 205 29.23 3.39 28.28
N ASP A 206 28.82 2.86 29.43
CA ASP A 206 29.69 2.72 30.59
C ASP A 206 30.84 1.76 30.30
N ARG A 207 30.57 0.63 29.63
CA ARG A 207 31.62 -0.29 29.15
C ARG A 207 32.60 0.40 28.20
N ILE A 208 32.12 1.22 27.25
CA ILE A 208 32.97 1.97 26.32
C ILE A 208 33.86 2.95 27.09
N ARG A 209 33.30 3.72 28.03
CA ARG A 209 34.08 4.68 28.84
C ARG A 209 35.16 4.01 29.69
N GLU A 210 34.89 2.83 30.24
CA GLU A 210 35.81 2.11 31.14
C GLU A 210 36.89 1.33 30.38
N ASN A 211 36.56 0.73 29.24
CA ASN A 211 37.43 -0.24 28.57
C ASN A 211 38.15 0.30 27.33
N THR A 212 37.81 1.50 26.85
CA THR A 212 38.46 2.08 25.68
C THR A 212 39.81 2.69 26.07
N PRO A 213 40.95 2.17 25.57
CA PRO A 213 42.25 2.76 25.83
C PRO A 213 42.42 4.09 25.08
N LEU A 214 43.25 4.97 25.61
CA LEU A 214 43.67 6.18 24.90
C LEU A 214 44.47 5.80 23.65
N SER A 215 44.20 6.50 22.55
CA SER A 215 44.94 6.29 21.30
C SER A 215 46.40 6.70 21.45
N SER A 216 47.32 5.87 20.98
CA SER A 216 48.76 6.18 20.91
C SER A 216 49.09 7.17 19.79
N GLU A 217 48.21 7.27 18.78
CA GLU A 217 48.34 8.19 17.66
C GLU A 217 47.22 9.24 17.68
N PRO A 218 47.50 10.53 17.39
CA PRO A 218 46.46 11.55 17.32
C PRO A 218 45.45 11.26 16.21
N LEU A 219 44.17 11.11 16.58
CA LEU A 219 43.07 10.95 15.63
C LEU A 219 42.79 12.25 14.88
N LYS A 220 42.38 12.12 13.61
CA LYS A 220 42.01 13.22 12.71
C LYS A 220 40.50 13.22 12.48
N ALA A 221 39.96 14.32 11.94
CA ALA A 221 38.53 14.45 11.71
C ALA A 221 38.00 13.40 10.70
N GLU A 222 38.82 12.98 9.74
CA GLU A 222 38.49 11.97 8.74
C GLU A 222 38.32 10.56 9.33
N ASP A 223 38.85 10.33 10.53
CA ASP A 223 38.70 9.05 11.22
C ASP A 223 37.30 8.88 11.84
N PHE A 224 36.49 9.96 11.90
CA PHE A 224 35.18 9.98 12.52
C PHE A 224 34.05 9.91 11.48
N ASN A 225 33.13 8.96 11.68
CA ASN A 225 31.85 8.95 10.98
C ASN A 225 30.86 9.80 11.79
N PHE A 226 30.53 11.02 11.33
CA PHE A 226 29.59 11.91 12.03
C PHE A 226 28.12 11.54 11.81
N GLY A 227 27.85 10.60 10.90
CA GLY A 227 26.50 10.21 10.51
C GLY A 227 25.76 11.33 9.77
N GLU A 228 24.51 11.60 10.17
CA GLU A 228 23.67 12.58 9.51
C GLU A 228 24.08 14.01 9.81
N GLU A 229 24.39 14.77 8.76
CA GLU A 229 24.75 16.17 8.86
C GLU A 229 23.59 17.01 9.42
N GLN A 230 23.88 17.73 10.49
CA GLN A 230 22.90 18.56 11.17
C GLN A 230 22.81 19.95 10.53
N SER A 231 21.62 20.55 10.57
CA SER A 231 21.43 21.91 10.07
C SER A 231 22.21 22.92 10.91
N SER A 232 22.58 24.06 10.32
CA SER A 232 23.21 25.17 11.05
C SER A 232 22.28 25.87 12.03
N ASN A 233 20.96 25.65 11.93
CA ASN A 233 19.96 26.19 12.83
C ASN A 233 19.73 25.24 14.03
N VAL A 234 19.31 25.81 15.15
CA VAL A 234 18.93 25.03 16.34
C VAL A 234 17.68 24.21 16.02
N GLN A 235 17.80 22.88 16.08
CA GLN A 235 16.68 21.96 15.94
C GLN A 235 15.95 21.81 17.28
N ILE A 236 14.61 21.69 17.25
CA ILE A 236 13.81 21.45 18.44
C ILE A 236 13.27 20.01 18.39
N LEU A 237 13.60 19.21 19.40
CA LEU A 237 13.06 17.88 19.63
C LEU A 237 12.15 17.88 20.84
N LYS A 238 11.06 17.12 20.77
CA LYS A 238 10.03 17.05 21.82
C LYS A 238 9.82 15.64 22.34
N GLY A 239 9.49 15.53 23.62
CA GLY A 239 9.12 14.26 24.25
C GLY A 239 10.25 13.22 24.26
N ILE A 240 11.50 13.68 24.42
CA ILE A 240 12.65 12.77 24.54
C ILE A 240 12.68 12.22 25.96
N GLN A 241 12.45 10.91 26.13
CA GLN A 241 12.48 10.30 27.45
C GLN A 241 13.88 10.19 28.02
N ASN A 242 13.97 10.18 29.36
CA ASN A 242 15.23 9.99 30.11
C ASN A 242 16.29 11.06 29.80
N VAL A 243 15.86 12.24 29.35
CA VAL A 243 16.70 13.40 29.06
C VAL A 243 16.00 14.65 29.55
N ASP A 244 16.75 15.55 30.19
CA ASP A 244 16.21 16.81 30.68
C ASP A 244 16.01 17.81 29.54
N ASN A 245 15.12 18.79 29.76
CA ASN A 245 15.02 19.96 28.89
C ASN A 245 16.33 20.77 28.90
N GLY A 246 16.69 21.32 27.74
CA GLY A 246 17.90 22.14 27.58
C GLY A 246 18.44 22.16 26.16
N TYR A 247 19.62 22.74 26.00
CA TYR A 247 20.35 22.85 24.74
C TYR A 247 21.57 21.93 24.75
N TYR A 248 21.59 20.96 23.85
CA TYR A 248 22.57 19.90 23.79
C TYR A 248 23.57 20.14 22.65
N MET A 249 24.85 20.00 22.96
CA MET A 249 25.93 20.13 21.98
C MET A 249 26.13 18.80 21.26
N ILE A 250 25.48 18.64 20.11
CA ILE A 250 25.51 17.42 19.33
C ILE A 250 26.79 17.38 18.51
N ILE A 251 27.48 16.24 18.55
CA ILE A 251 28.72 16.01 17.80
C ILE A 251 28.56 14.96 16.70
N ALA A 252 27.55 14.08 16.77
CA ALA A 252 27.21 13.11 15.73
C ALA A 252 25.77 12.62 15.89
N VAL A 253 25.18 12.16 14.79
CA VAL A 253 23.82 11.59 14.75
C VAL A 253 23.81 10.30 13.94
N HIS A 254 23.40 9.20 14.57
CA HIS A 254 23.42 7.87 13.95
C HIS A 254 22.08 7.16 14.08
N GLU A 255 21.69 6.41 13.06
CA GLU A 255 20.52 5.52 13.12
C GLU A 255 20.88 4.16 13.73
N ASN A 256 22.12 3.69 13.51
CA ASN A 256 22.56 2.36 13.92
C ASN A 256 23.36 2.37 15.23
N VAL A 257 23.15 1.34 16.04
CA VAL A 257 23.90 1.08 17.28
C VAL A 257 25.41 0.90 17.02
N SER A 258 25.78 0.20 15.95
CA SER A 258 27.20 -0.04 15.61
C SER A 258 27.94 1.25 15.31
N ASP A 259 27.35 2.13 14.48
CA ASP A 259 27.98 3.41 14.10
C ASP A 259 28.11 4.33 15.31
N ARG A 260 27.07 4.35 16.16
CA ARG A 260 27.09 5.06 17.45
C ARG A 260 28.23 4.58 18.34
N ASP A 261 28.34 3.27 18.55
CA ASP A 261 29.32 2.69 19.46
C ASP A 261 30.75 2.92 18.95
N GLU A 262 30.99 2.77 17.65
CA GLU A 262 32.28 3.06 17.02
C GLU A 262 32.66 4.54 17.18
N PHE A 263 31.71 5.45 16.99
CA PHE A 263 31.96 6.88 17.21
C PHE A 263 32.29 7.18 18.67
N LEU A 264 31.54 6.61 19.62
CA LEU A 264 31.78 6.77 21.05
C LEU A 264 33.18 6.26 21.46
N GLU A 265 33.59 5.08 21.00
CA GLU A 265 34.92 4.52 21.24
C GLU A 265 36.03 5.44 20.68
N LYS A 266 35.85 6.00 19.48
CA LYS A 266 36.82 6.97 18.91
C LYS A 266 36.91 8.26 19.72
N VAL A 267 35.79 8.77 20.22
CA VAL A 267 35.81 10.00 21.05
C VAL A 267 36.44 9.73 22.42
N VAL A 268 36.15 8.59 23.05
CA VAL A 268 36.76 8.21 24.33
C VAL A 268 38.27 7.98 24.17
N SER A 269 38.70 7.27 23.11
CA SER A 269 40.13 7.07 22.82
C SER A 269 40.86 8.37 22.45
N ALA A 270 40.15 9.38 21.93
CA ALA A 270 40.65 10.75 21.75
C ALA A 270 40.74 11.56 23.07
N GLY A 271 40.38 10.96 24.21
CA GLY A 271 40.51 11.56 25.54
C GLY A 271 39.27 12.30 26.04
N GLN A 272 38.10 12.14 25.42
CA GLN A 272 36.84 12.72 25.88
C GLN A 272 35.91 11.65 26.44
N SER A 273 36.01 11.42 27.76
CA SER A 273 35.17 10.47 28.48
C SER A 273 33.82 11.04 28.93
N ASN A 274 33.69 12.37 29.02
CA ASN A 274 32.42 13.03 29.35
C ASN A 274 31.49 13.11 28.13
N ILE A 275 31.19 11.96 27.52
CA ILE A 275 30.36 11.83 26.33
C ILE A 275 29.12 11.02 26.65
N ASN A 276 27.97 11.41 26.12
CA ASN A 276 26.69 10.77 26.36
C ASN A 276 25.86 10.81 25.08
N PHE A 277 24.71 10.16 25.09
CA PHE A 277 23.76 10.24 23.99
C PHE A 277 22.33 10.10 24.50
N PHE A 278 21.39 10.46 23.64
CA PHE A 278 19.99 10.10 23.80
C PHE A 278 19.44 9.52 22.50
N TYR A 279 18.32 8.82 22.60
CA TYR A 279 17.62 8.26 21.45
C TYR A 279 16.30 8.98 21.27
N ASP A 280 16.06 9.50 20.07
CA ASP A 280 14.76 10.05 19.70
C ASP A 280 13.94 8.96 19.00
N VAL A 281 12.87 8.51 19.65
CA VAL A 281 11.96 7.48 19.14
C VAL A 281 11.19 7.96 17.89
N ASN A 282 11.05 9.27 17.70
CA ASN A 282 10.31 9.83 16.56
C ASN A 282 11.12 9.76 15.26
N SER A 283 12.41 10.07 15.34
CA SER A 283 13.34 9.99 14.21
C SER A 283 14.12 8.69 14.13
N SER A 284 14.02 7.82 15.15
CA SER A 284 14.79 6.59 15.30
C SER A 284 16.31 6.81 15.32
N LYS A 285 16.78 7.93 15.88
CA LYS A 285 18.19 8.36 15.83
C LYS A 285 18.80 8.52 17.23
N TYR A 286 20.09 8.20 17.32
CA TYR A 286 20.95 8.50 18.45
C TYR A 286 21.64 9.85 18.23
N PHE A 287 21.47 10.76 19.19
CA PHE A 287 22.12 12.05 19.22
C PHE A 287 23.23 12.02 20.26
N ILE A 288 24.48 12.11 19.80
CA ILE A 288 25.67 12.03 20.65
C ILE A 288 26.09 13.44 21.06
N TYR A 289 26.30 13.66 22.35
CA TYR A 289 26.65 14.96 22.93
C TYR A 289 27.67 14.83 24.06
N TYR A 290 28.37 15.91 24.39
CA TYR A 290 29.23 15.96 25.59
C TYR A 290 28.91 17.12 26.54
N GLN A 291 28.00 18.01 26.15
CA GLN A 291 27.65 19.19 26.94
C GLN A 291 26.16 19.53 26.79
N LYS A 292 25.57 19.98 27.90
CA LYS A 292 24.20 20.51 28.02
C LYS A 292 24.30 21.94 28.56
N PHE A 293 23.43 22.82 28.09
CA PHE A 293 23.23 24.18 28.57
C PHE A 293 21.75 24.43 28.87
N ASP A 294 21.46 25.33 29.80
CA ASP A 294 20.08 25.72 30.10
C ASP A 294 19.57 26.84 29.16
N TYR A 295 20.50 27.65 28.62
CA TYR A 295 20.20 28.82 27.79
C TYR A 295 20.83 28.72 26.40
N VAL A 296 20.14 29.26 25.39
CA VAL A 296 20.58 29.22 23.98
C VAL A 296 21.86 30.03 23.77
N GLU A 297 22.02 31.15 24.47
CA GLU A 297 23.17 32.04 24.34
C GLU A 297 24.48 31.33 24.72
N GLU A 298 24.45 30.54 25.79
CA GLU A 298 25.60 29.76 26.26
C GLU A 298 25.97 28.65 25.26
N ALA A 299 24.96 27.92 24.77
CA ALA A 299 25.17 26.87 23.78
C ALA A 299 25.76 27.43 22.48
N MET A 300 25.23 28.56 21.99
CA MET A 300 25.73 29.20 20.77
C MET A 300 27.14 29.77 20.96
N SER A 301 27.44 30.35 22.13
CA SER A 301 28.79 30.80 22.45
C SER A 301 29.77 29.62 22.45
N ALA A 302 29.40 28.49 23.06
CA ALA A 302 30.22 27.29 23.09
C ALA A 302 30.44 26.70 21.68
N LEU A 303 29.42 26.73 20.82
CA LEU A 303 29.53 26.29 19.42
C LEU A 303 30.53 27.16 18.64
N GLN A 304 30.53 28.48 18.88
CA GLN A 304 31.50 29.41 18.27
C GLN A 304 32.93 29.18 18.78
N THR A 305 33.09 28.78 20.04
CA THR A 305 34.40 28.52 20.67
C THR A 305 34.79 27.04 20.70
N LYS A 306 34.16 26.18 19.89
CA LYS A 306 34.28 24.71 19.95
C LYS A 306 35.70 24.14 19.78
N GLY A 307 36.67 24.95 19.38
CA GLY A 307 38.05 24.53 19.20
C GLY A 307 38.25 23.52 18.05
N ASN A 308 39.44 22.92 17.98
CA ASN A 308 39.90 22.12 16.83
C ASN A 308 40.04 20.63 17.14
N LYS A 309 39.30 20.12 18.13
CA LYS A 309 39.31 18.67 18.40
C LYS A 309 38.69 17.92 17.22
N PRO A 310 39.22 16.74 16.85
CA PRO A 310 38.84 16.06 15.61
C PRO A 310 37.34 15.71 15.56
N TYR A 311 36.74 15.40 16.71
CA TYR A 311 35.32 15.07 16.84
C TYR A 311 34.38 16.29 16.89
N ASN A 312 34.87 17.54 16.80
CA ASN A 312 34.04 18.76 16.82
C ASN A 312 33.67 19.28 15.41
N GLY A 313 34.09 18.56 14.35
CA GLY A 313 33.98 19.00 12.97
C GLY A 313 32.55 19.34 12.53
N LYS A 314 31.57 18.50 12.90
CA LYS A 314 30.15 18.62 12.51
C LYS A 314 29.21 18.99 13.67
N MET A 315 29.76 19.69 14.66
CA MET A 315 29.02 20.07 15.86
C MET A 315 27.82 20.98 15.57
N SER A 316 26.69 20.73 16.24
CA SER A 316 25.46 21.51 16.18
C SER A 316 24.79 21.60 17.55
N VAL A 317 23.71 22.39 17.64
CA VAL A 317 22.91 22.54 18.86
C VAL A 317 21.50 22.03 18.63
N VAL A 318 21.02 21.17 19.54
CA VAL A 318 19.64 20.69 19.57
C VAL A 318 18.99 21.12 20.87
N LYS A 319 17.81 21.72 20.79
CA LYS A 319 16.95 22.01 21.94
C LYS A 319 16.04 20.82 22.22
N ILE A 320 16.01 20.39 23.47
CA ILE A 320 15.04 19.42 23.98
C ILE A 320 14.05 20.17 24.87
N GLU A 321 12.76 19.98 24.58
CA GLU A 321 11.64 20.44 25.40
C GLU A 321 10.56 19.37 25.48
N ASP A 322 9.62 19.52 26.41
CA ASP A 322 8.49 18.58 26.57
C ASP A 322 7.44 18.70 25.44
#